data_AF-A0A7S3ZK10-F1
#
_entry.id   AF-A0A7S3ZK10-F1
#
_cell.length_a   1.000
_cell.length_b   1.000
_cell.length_c   1.000
_cell.angle_alpha   90.00
_cell.angle_beta   90.00
_cell.angle_gamma   90.00
#
_symmetry.space_group_name_H-M   'P 1'
#
loop_
_entity.id
_entity.type
_entity.pdbx_description
1 polymer ?
#
loop_
_entity_poly.entity_id
_entity_poly.type
_entity_poly.pdbx_seq_one_letter_code
_entity_poly.pdbx_strand_id
1 'polypeptide(L)'
;MSRKANISATEKASFGRPRLYAVRAHYGQLDKQPDQFSGAVVVLDDEGGGVVRHAAAARALCFDEDTTVVVLDVAALRRDVDAAAETRDTKKTRGRGKRGWQQALEAECKTRDVLGKDCGRPIAKALARLLMRATTGATLVARGALAGVALKLALSRDPHAATCNVSRVVLVEPTLSAVAVNGLLACKTPPARRITVDAAFADADAQMRRGPAIAAACGEGISVIAPDDGGDAVLRAFLPKTEDDDEEAAVEAAFGADDSRGRRLRCAEITVDMSPLTKQPEQRFVEVTTAELLRGDDEADEPAAACDADDRGEARVAALVVRGGRCILARSLRTPKAWEGMRLPSAPAVAGEDAVAGARRAIAAQLDIDIADQAEQMAPIPNLPPLMLYRASGGISTVVFMKALQPPVEPQEDYDLSDEDDDYDWYTLSRALPRVDPPTACLLRTAAFALHGAVEAGVVAKAWGGVFGGELVAAVAGDAPATPAPSSPVTPPRVVGPCHDEANHEDACSCASDPFSW
;
A
#
# COMPACT_ATOMS: atom_id res chain seq x y z
N MET A 1 -30.87 -17.70 -22.89
CA MET A 1 -30.10 -16.44 -22.78
C MET A 1 -29.21 -16.53 -21.54
N SER A 2 -27.89 -16.64 -21.71
CA SER A 2 -26.95 -16.81 -20.59
C SER A 2 -26.62 -15.45 -19.99
N ARG A 3 -27.06 -15.20 -18.74
CA ARG A 3 -26.68 -14.02 -17.95
C ARG A 3 -25.19 -14.16 -17.60
N LYS A 4 -24.32 -13.44 -18.33
CA LYS A 4 -22.94 -13.24 -17.90
C LYS A 4 -22.98 -12.22 -16.76
N ALA A 5 -22.67 -12.65 -15.55
CA ALA A 5 -22.36 -11.72 -14.46
C ALA A 5 -21.20 -10.82 -14.92
N ASN A 6 -21.44 -9.52 -14.97
CA ASN A 6 -20.40 -8.54 -15.26
C ASN A 6 -19.55 -8.37 -13.99
N ILE A 7 -18.64 -9.31 -13.77
CA ILE A 7 -17.54 -9.16 -12.81
C ILE A 7 -16.75 -7.92 -13.24
N SER A 8 -16.54 -6.99 -12.30
CA SER A 8 -15.92 -5.70 -12.59
C SER A 8 -14.48 -5.89 -13.10
N ALA A 9 -13.96 -4.93 -13.87
CA ALA A 9 -12.60 -5.01 -14.41
C ALA A 9 -11.53 -5.04 -13.30
N THR A 10 -11.83 -4.42 -12.16
CA THR A 10 -11.03 -4.42 -10.92
C THR A 10 -11.03 -5.79 -10.24
N GLU A 11 -12.18 -6.43 -10.14
CA GLU A 11 -12.34 -7.76 -9.55
C GLU A 11 -11.70 -8.84 -10.45
N LYS A 12 -11.78 -8.70 -11.79
CA LYS A 12 -10.96 -9.52 -12.72
C LYS A 12 -9.47 -9.26 -12.61
N ALA A 13 -9.05 -8.09 -12.13
CA ALA A 13 -7.65 -7.74 -12.01
C ALA A 13 -7.01 -8.32 -10.74
N SER A 14 -7.79 -8.62 -9.69
CA SER A 14 -7.31 -9.22 -8.44
C SER A 14 -7.21 -10.76 -8.50
N PHE A 15 -8.02 -11.45 -9.30
CA PHE A 15 -7.94 -12.91 -9.43
C PHE A 15 -6.56 -13.40 -9.89
N GLY A 16 -5.91 -14.20 -9.03
CA GLY A 16 -4.68 -14.93 -9.35
C GLY A 16 -3.42 -14.10 -9.43
N ARG A 17 -3.36 -12.99 -8.69
CA ARG A 17 -2.10 -12.32 -8.40
C ARG A 17 -1.58 -12.80 -7.04
N PRO A 18 -0.31 -13.21 -6.93
CA PRO A 18 0.29 -13.44 -5.62
C PRO A 18 0.26 -12.13 -4.81
N ARG A 19 -0.01 -12.24 -3.51
CA ARG A 19 0.03 -11.10 -2.58
C ARG A 19 1.48 -10.84 -2.19
N LEU A 20 1.78 -9.58 -1.88
CA LEU A 20 3.13 -9.14 -1.56
C LEU A 20 3.10 -8.50 -0.19
N TYR A 21 3.97 -8.95 0.70
CA TYR A 21 4.13 -8.38 2.04
C TYR A 21 5.58 -7.94 2.22
N ALA A 22 5.84 -6.69 2.56
CA ALA A 22 7.15 -6.23 3.01
C ALA A 22 7.22 -6.28 4.53
N VAL A 23 8.30 -6.85 5.07
CA VAL A 23 8.63 -6.77 6.48
C VAL A 23 9.99 -6.13 6.66
N ARG A 24 10.04 -5.09 7.50
CA ARG A 24 11.26 -4.33 7.80
C ARG A 24 11.26 -3.87 9.25
N ALA A 25 12.42 -3.91 9.90
CA ALA A 25 12.64 -3.23 11.17
C ALA A 25 12.87 -1.74 10.88
N HIS A 26 12.02 -0.86 11.42
CA HIS A 26 12.06 0.56 11.09
C HIS A 26 11.71 1.46 12.29
N TYR A 27 12.20 2.70 12.25
CA TYR A 27 11.81 3.76 13.18
C TYR A 27 10.58 4.51 12.65
N GLY A 28 9.46 4.51 13.39
CA GLY A 28 8.23 5.19 12.95
C GLY A 28 7.53 4.51 11.75
N GLN A 29 6.55 5.20 11.14
CA GLN A 29 5.73 4.65 10.05
C GLN A 29 6.55 4.36 8.78
N LEU A 30 6.09 3.37 8.00
CA LEU A 30 6.64 2.95 6.70
C LEU A 30 6.27 3.97 5.58
N ASP A 31 6.43 5.26 5.84
CA ASP A 31 5.86 6.33 5.00
C ASP A 31 6.83 6.87 3.94
N LYS A 32 8.07 6.38 3.88
CA LYS A 32 9.06 6.87 2.90
C LYS A 32 9.15 5.97 1.68
N GLN A 33 9.07 6.61 0.50
CA GLN A 33 9.08 5.99 -0.82
C GLN A 33 10.29 5.06 -1.09
N PRO A 34 10.12 4.07 -1.99
CA PRO A 34 10.88 2.81 -2.05
C PRO A 34 12.14 2.87 -2.92
N ASP A 35 13.02 3.83 -2.67
CA ASP A 35 14.37 3.77 -3.29
C ASP A 35 15.27 2.72 -2.60
N GLN A 36 14.72 1.89 -1.68
CA GLN A 36 15.47 1.14 -0.66
C GLN A 36 15.23 -0.38 -0.64
N PHE A 37 15.03 -1.04 -1.79
CA PHE A 37 15.15 -2.51 -1.85
C PHE A 37 16.61 -2.95 -2.10
N SER A 38 17.59 -2.15 -1.67
CA SER A 38 18.97 -2.60 -1.65
C SER A 38 19.09 -3.79 -0.70
N GLY A 39 19.51 -4.94 -1.21
CA GLY A 39 19.65 -6.18 -0.46
C GLY A 39 18.35 -6.97 -0.22
N ALA A 40 17.25 -6.67 -0.92
CA ALA A 40 15.95 -7.30 -0.63
C ALA A 40 15.98 -8.84 -0.61
N VAL A 41 15.31 -9.44 0.37
CA VAL A 41 15.17 -10.89 0.49
C VAL A 41 13.73 -11.27 0.24
N VAL A 42 13.48 -11.94 -0.88
CA VAL A 42 12.15 -12.33 -1.30
C VAL A 42 11.89 -13.78 -0.93
N VAL A 43 10.88 -14.06 -0.10
CA VAL A 43 10.48 -15.42 0.28
C VAL A 43 9.27 -15.85 -0.54
N LEU A 44 9.34 -17.01 -1.19
CA LEU A 44 8.20 -17.63 -1.86
C LEU A 44 7.49 -18.58 -0.90
N ASP A 45 6.22 -18.31 -0.61
CA ASP A 45 5.40 -19.11 0.31
C ASP A 45 4.12 -19.61 -0.39
N ASP A 46 3.86 -20.92 -0.39
CA ASP A 46 2.61 -21.51 -0.92
C ASP A 46 1.70 -22.15 0.15
N GLU A 47 2.04 -21.96 1.43
CA GLU A 47 1.26 -22.42 2.58
C GLU A 47 0.33 -21.33 3.14
N GLY A 48 0.55 -20.05 2.80
CA GLY A 48 -0.37 -18.94 3.08
C GLY A 48 -0.37 -18.43 4.53
N GLY A 49 0.03 -19.25 5.51
CA GLY A 49 0.18 -18.86 6.92
C GLY A 49 1.60 -18.41 7.30
N GLY A 50 2.54 -18.39 6.36
CA GLY A 50 3.96 -18.28 6.67
C GLY A 50 4.52 -16.87 6.66
N VAL A 51 3.76 -15.82 6.29
CA VAL A 51 4.32 -14.45 6.14
C VAL A 51 5.11 -14.01 7.37
N VAL A 52 4.59 -14.30 8.55
CA VAL A 52 5.25 -13.97 9.81
C VAL A 52 6.46 -14.87 10.09
N ARG A 53 6.31 -16.19 9.93
CA ARG A 53 7.41 -17.15 10.13
C ARG A 53 8.57 -16.85 9.20
N HIS A 54 8.26 -16.56 7.94
CA HIS A 54 9.19 -16.20 6.88
C HIS A 54 9.80 -14.81 7.07
N ALA A 55 9.09 -13.87 7.69
CA ALA A 55 9.62 -12.56 8.03
C ALA A 55 10.62 -12.59 9.19
N ALA A 56 10.30 -13.36 10.24
CA ALA A 56 11.21 -13.61 11.35
C ALA A 56 12.46 -14.38 10.88
N ALA A 57 12.25 -15.41 10.06
CA ALA A 57 13.29 -16.16 9.36
C ALA A 57 14.21 -15.27 8.52
N ALA A 58 13.62 -14.43 7.68
CA ALA A 58 14.38 -13.61 6.78
C ALA A 58 15.12 -12.49 7.51
N ARG A 59 14.58 -11.92 8.60
CA ARG A 59 15.36 -11.02 9.48
C ARG A 59 16.61 -11.71 10.03
N ALA A 60 16.49 -12.98 10.44
CA ALA A 60 17.63 -13.76 10.92
C ALA A 60 18.67 -14.09 9.83
N LEU A 61 18.21 -14.30 8.58
CA LEU A 61 19.07 -14.56 7.42
C LEU A 61 19.74 -13.29 6.87
N CYS A 62 19.21 -12.11 7.19
CA CYS A 62 19.65 -10.83 6.69
C CYS A 62 20.50 -10.11 7.73
N PHE A 63 21.81 -10.37 7.69
CA PHE A 63 22.83 -9.82 8.59
C PHE A 63 22.99 -8.29 8.55
N ASP A 64 22.24 -7.58 7.72
CA ASP A 64 22.41 -6.13 7.51
C ASP A 64 21.13 -5.37 7.87
N GLU A 65 21.30 -4.31 8.66
CA GLU A 65 20.22 -3.57 9.31
C GLU A 65 19.26 -2.87 8.33
N ASP A 66 19.66 -2.76 7.07
CA ASP A 66 18.89 -2.15 5.98
C ASP A 66 18.16 -3.16 5.08
N THR A 67 18.23 -4.45 5.41
CA THR A 67 17.65 -5.47 4.55
C THR A 67 16.12 -5.49 4.65
N THR A 68 15.46 -5.33 3.50
CA THR A 68 14.00 -5.48 3.42
C THR A 68 13.64 -6.90 3.05
N VAL A 69 12.85 -7.56 3.89
CA VAL A 69 12.27 -8.86 3.57
C VAL A 69 10.97 -8.61 2.83
N VAL A 70 10.75 -9.34 1.74
CA VAL A 70 9.47 -9.36 1.04
C VAL A 70 8.97 -10.79 0.98
N VAL A 71 7.78 -11.08 1.49
CA VAL A 71 7.12 -12.35 1.30
C VAL A 71 6.20 -12.23 0.08
N LEU A 72 6.45 -13.08 -0.92
CA LEU A 72 5.52 -13.30 -2.01
C LEU A 72 4.63 -14.49 -1.64
N ASP A 73 3.42 -14.18 -1.19
CA ASP A 73 2.41 -15.18 -0.91
C ASP A 73 1.81 -15.70 -2.23
N VAL A 74 2.11 -16.96 -2.51
CA VAL A 74 1.70 -17.72 -3.68
C VAL A 74 0.50 -18.63 -3.36
N ALA A 75 0.02 -18.68 -2.12
CA ALA A 75 -1.15 -19.49 -1.74
C ALA A 75 -2.42 -19.04 -2.46
N ALA A 76 -2.60 -17.73 -2.66
CA ALA A 76 -3.67 -17.18 -3.49
C ALA A 76 -3.55 -17.68 -4.95
N LEU A 77 -2.34 -17.74 -5.52
CA LEU A 77 -2.12 -18.26 -6.86
C LEU A 77 -2.37 -19.79 -6.93
N ARG A 78 -2.00 -20.53 -5.89
CA ARG A 78 -2.26 -21.96 -5.75
C ARG A 78 -3.76 -22.26 -5.78
N ARG A 79 -4.54 -21.59 -4.92
CA ARG A 79 -6.01 -21.72 -4.88
C ARG A 79 -6.63 -21.47 -6.25
N ASP A 80 -6.17 -20.43 -6.93
CA ASP A 80 -6.60 -20.09 -8.29
C ASP A 80 -6.32 -21.20 -9.31
N VAL A 81 -5.14 -21.81 -9.24
CA VAL A 81 -4.73 -22.92 -10.12
C VAL A 81 -5.55 -24.17 -9.81
N ASP A 82 -5.75 -24.49 -8.54
CA ASP A 82 -6.54 -25.64 -8.10
C ASP A 82 -8.02 -25.48 -8.48
N ALA A 83 -8.63 -24.31 -8.24
CA ALA A 83 -9.99 -24.01 -8.66
C ALA A 83 -10.17 -24.06 -10.20
N ALA A 84 -9.16 -23.62 -10.96
CA ALA A 84 -9.16 -23.73 -12.41
C ALA A 84 -9.04 -25.19 -12.89
N ALA A 85 -8.40 -26.08 -12.11
CA ALA A 85 -8.31 -27.50 -12.41
C ALA A 85 -9.63 -28.24 -12.15
N GLU A 86 -10.37 -27.84 -11.12
CA GLU A 86 -11.68 -28.41 -10.76
C GLU A 86 -12.79 -28.03 -11.74
N THR A 87 -12.75 -26.79 -12.25
CA THR A 87 -13.72 -26.29 -13.22
C THR A 87 -13.48 -26.88 -14.62
N ARG A 88 -14.00 -28.10 -14.86
CA ARG A 88 -13.93 -28.85 -16.14
C ARG A 88 -14.54 -28.15 -17.38
N ASP A 89 -15.06 -26.93 -17.26
CA ASP A 89 -15.80 -26.26 -18.34
C ASP A 89 -14.86 -25.64 -19.40
N THR A 90 -14.59 -26.44 -20.43
CA THR A 90 -13.59 -26.27 -21.50
C THR A 90 -13.70 -25.00 -22.38
N LYS A 91 -14.70 -24.13 -22.19
CA LYS A 91 -14.94 -22.97 -23.08
C LYS A 91 -14.54 -21.60 -22.51
N LYS A 92 -14.41 -21.44 -21.19
CA LYS A 92 -14.10 -20.13 -20.56
C LYS A 92 -12.67 -19.99 -20.04
N THR A 93 -11.98 -21.09 -19.75
CA THR A 93 -10.57 -21.09 -19.33
C THR A 93 -9.62 -21.14 -20.55
N ARG A 94 -9.73 -20.16 -21.45
CA ARG A 94 -8.75 -20.00 -22.54
C ARG A 94 -7.42 -19.50 -21.97
N GLY A 95 -6.62 -20.39 -21.36
CA GLY A 95 -5.18 -20.16 -21.19
C GLY A 95 -4.50 -20.63 -19.90
N ARG A 96 -5.23 -20.97 -18.84
CA ARG A 96 -4.66 -21.58 -17.61
C ARG A 96 -4.94 -23.10 -17.60
N GLY A 97 -3.92 -23.89 -17.24
CA GLY A 97 -3.90 -25.33 -17.40
C GLY A 97 -4.95 -26.08 -16.57
N LYS A 98 -5.34 -27.28 -17.03
CA LYS A 98 -6.22 -28.24 -16.32
C LYS A 98 -5.50 -28.98 -15.17
N ARG A 99 -4.41 -28.41 -14.65
CA ARG A 99 -3.45 -29.10 -13.78
C ARG A 99 -3.60 -28.54 -12.38
N GLY A 100 -3.69 -29.40 -11.38
CA GLY A 100 -3.55 -28.99 -9.98
C GLY A 100 -2.15 -28.43 -9.70
N TRP A 101 -2.00 -27.73 -8.58
CA TRP A 101 -0.81 -26.97 -8.21
C TRP A 101 0.50 -27.77 -8.33
N GLN A 102 0.60 -28.95 -7.72
CA GLN A 102 1.77 -29.82 -7.81
C GLN A 102 2.15 -30.16 -9.26
N GLN A 103 1.17 -30.44 -10.12
CA GLN A 103 1.41 -30.75 -11.53
C GLN A 103 1.85 -29.51 -12.31
N ALA A 104 1.36 -28.32 -11.94
CA ALA A 104 1.81 -27.06 -12.51
C ALA A 104 3.28 -26.78 -12.15
N LEU A 105 3.66 -26.94 -10.87
CA LEU A 105 5.04 -26.81 -10.41
C LEU A 105 6.00 -27.81 -11.09
N GLU A 106 5.60 -29.08 -11.18
CA GLU A 106 6.43 -30.09 -11.87
C GLU A 106 6.56 -29.78 -13.37
N ALA A 107 5.46 -29.35 -14.01
CA ALA A 107 5.50 -28.96 -15.41
C ALA A 107 6.37 -27.72 -15.67
N GLU A 108 6.41 -26.78 -14.72
CA GLU A 108 7.30 -25.62 -14.77
C GLU A 108 8.76 -26.07 -14.86
N CYS A 109 9.13 -27.12 -14.14
CA CYS A 109 10.52 -27.58 -14.08
C CYS A 109 10.96 -28.45 -15.28
N LYS A 110 10.07 -28.73 -16.25
CA LYS A 110 10.39 -29.58 -17.43
C LYS A 110 11.39 -28.94 -18.38
N THR A 111 11.39 -27.62 -18.49
CA THR A 111 12.26 -26.87 -19.38
C THR A 111 12.84 -25.67 -18.64
N ARG A 112 14.10 -25.33 -18.92
CA ARG A 112 14.78 -24.20 -18.29
C ARG A 112 14.43 -22.84 -18.91
N ASP A 113 14.24 -22.81 -20.23
CA ASP A 113 14.30 -21.56 -20.98
C ASP A 113 12.97 -20.78 -21.07
N VAL A 114 11.84 -21.41 -20.75
CA VAL A 114 10.52 -20.77 -20.92
C VAL A 114 9.70 -20.88 -19.65
N LEU A 115 9.34 -19.76 -19.04
CA LEU A 115 8.43 -19.76 -17.90
C LEU A 115 7.02 -20.16 -18.31
N GLY A 116 6.41 -21.06 -17.54
CA GLY A 116 5.04 -21.53 -17.71
C GLY A 116 4.02 -20.48 -17.29
N LYS A 117 2.81 -20.59 -17.85
CA LYS A 117 1.73 -19.60 -17.64
C LYS A 117 1.01 -19.76 -16.30
N ASP A 118 1.09 -20.95 -15.72
CA ASP A 118 0.32 -21.33 -14.53
C ASP A 118 0.99 -20.80 -13.25
N CYS A 119 2.32 -20.90 -13.13
CA CYS A 119 3.07 -20.46 -11.94
C CYS A 119 4.27 -19.55 -12.26
N GLY A 120 5.18 -19.97 -13.14
CA GLY A 120 6.45 -19.26 -13.38
C GLY A 120 6.29 -17.81 -13.87
N ARG A 121 5.43 -17.56 -14.87
CA ARG A 121 5.18 -16.20 -15.39
C ARG A 121 4.48 -15.27 -14.40
N PRO A 122 3.41 -15.70 -13.70
CA PRO A 122 2.82 -14.89 -12.62
C PRO A 122 3.85 -14.46 -11.58
N ILE A 123 4.66 -15.40 -11.07
CA ILE A 123 5.69 -15.14 -10.07
C ILE A 123 6.75 -14.19 -10.62
N ALA A 124 7.28 -14.45 -11.82
CA ALA A 124 8.26 -13.56 -12.47
C ALA A 124 7.73 -12.14 -12.67
N LYS A 125 6.46 -11.98 -13.04
CA LYS A 125 5.83 -10.65 -13.19
C LYS A 125 5.69 -9.92 -11.85
N ALA A 126 5.35 -10.65 -10.78
CA ALA A 126 5.27 -10.08 -9.44
C ALA A 126 6.65 -9.63 -8.95
N LEU A 127 7.66 -10.50 -9.09
CA LEU A 127 9.05 -10.20 -8.76
C LEU A 127 9.60 -9.04 -9.60
N ALA A 128 9.34 -9.03 -10.91
CA ALA A 128 9.78 -7.95 -11.78
C ALA A 128 9.22 -6.61 -11.30
N ARG A 129 7.91 -6.55 -10.97
CA ARG A 129 7.25 -5.34 -10.44
C ARG A 129 7.78 -4.90 -9.08
N LEU A 130 8.10 -5.86 -8.21
CA LEU A 130 8.65 -5.60 -6.90
C LEU A 130 10.08 -5.05 -7.01
N LEU A 131 10.90 -5.68 -7.85
CA LEU A 131 12.34 -5.43 -7.97
C LEU A 131 12.72 -4.42 -9.06
N MET A 132 11.76 -3.71 -9.69
CA MET A 132 12.06 -2.75 -10.78
C MET A 132 13.05 -1.66 -10.39
N ARG A 133 13.11 -1.32 -9.09
CA ARG A 133 13.96 -0.27 -8.53
C ARG A 133 15.10 -0.79 -7.65
N ALA A 134 15.24 -2.11 -7.52
CA ALA A 134 16.32 -2.70 -6.73
C ALA A 134 17.65 -2.52 -7.49
N THR A 135 18.47 -1.58 -7.02
CA THR A 135 19.80 -1.28 -7.57
C THR A 135 20.80 -2.41 -7.36
N THR A 136 20.60 -3.22 -6.32
CA THR A 136 21.40 -4.41 -5.99
C THR A 136 20.60 -5.69 -6.26
N GLY A 137 21.31 -6.81 -6.49
CA GLY A 137 20.65 -8.11 -6.62
C GLY A 137 19.95 -8.54 -5.34
N ALA A 138 18.74 -9.08 -5.47
CA ALA A 138 17.91 -9.63 -4.42
C ALA A 138 18.28 -11.10 -4.12
N THR A 139 18.02 -11.53 -2.89
CA THR A 139 18.08 -12.94 -2.49
C THR A 139 16.69 -13.56 -2.58
N LEU A 140 16.54 -14.65 -3.31
CA LEU A 140 15.26 -15.37 -3.41
C LEU A 140 15.30 -16.61 -2.52
N VAL A 141 14.44 -16.67 -1.51
CA VAL A 141 14.27 -17.82 -0.62
C VAL A 141 13.05 -18.62 -1.07
N ALA A 142 13.19 -19.94 -1.21
CA ALA A 142 12.08 -20.81 -1.58
C ALA A 142 12.12 -22.13 -0.82
N ARG A 143 10.96 -22.55 -0.31
CA ARG A 143 10.79 -23.81 0.41
C ARG A 143 10.20 -24.91 -0.47
N GLY A 144 10.57 -26.16 -0.21
CA GLY A 144 9.85 -27.32 -0.74
C GLY A 144 9.78 -27.34 -2.27
N ALA A 145 8.56 -27.41 -2.80
CA ALA A 145 8.33 -27.59 -4.23
C ALA A 145 8.58 -26.31 -5.05
N LEU A 146 8.52 -25.14 -4.40
CA LEU A 146 8.84 -23.85 -5.01
C LEU A 146 10.32 -23.69 -5.33
N ALA A 147 11.19 -24.51 -4.73
CA ALA A 147 12.62 -24.53 -5.02
C ALA A 147 12.92 -24.68 -6.52
N GLY A 148 12.15 -25.50 -7.23
CA GLY A 148 12.30 -25.68 -8.67
C GLY A 148 11.95 -24.42 -9.47
N VAL A 149 10.94 -23.67 -9.02
CA VAL A 149 10.53 -22.40 -9.64
C VAL A 149 11.58 -21.33 -9.38
N ALA A 150 12.09 -21.21 -8.14
CA ALA A 150 13.14 -20.28 -7.78
C ALA A 150 14.43 -20.52 -8.59
N LEU A 151 14.86 -21.79 -8.68
CA LEU A 151 15.99 -22.19 -9.52
C LEU A 151 15.74 -21.85 -10.98
N LYS A 152 14.53 -22.08 -11.50
CA LYS A 152 14.21 -21.74 -12.87
C LYS A 152 14.27 -20.23 -13.10
N LEU A 153 13.70 -19.41 -12.22
CA LEU A 153 13.74 -17.95 -12.33
C LEU A 153 15.18 -17.43 -12.33
N ALA A 154 16.04 -18.00 -11.49
CA ALA A 154 17.45 -17.67 -11.45
C ALA A 154 18.20 -18.10 -12.72
N LEU A 155 17.99 -19.34 -13.18
CA LEU A 155 18.78 -19.93 -14.26
C LEU A 155 18.23 -19.66 -15.66
N SER A 156 16.99 -19.16 -15.78
CA SER A 156 16.31 -18.96 -17.04
C SER A 156 16.93 -17.82 -17.86
N ARG A 157 16.85 -17.98 -19.18
CA ARG A 157 17.17 -16.92 -20.15
C ARG A 157 15.94 -16.14 -20.59
N ASP A 158 14.76 -16.48 -20.05
CA ASP A 158 13.51 -15.80 -20.37
C ASP A 158 13.65 -14.31 -20.00
N PRO A 159 13.32 -13.38 -20.92
CA PRO A 159 13.42 -11.95 -20.63
C PRO A 159 12.57 -11.53 -19.43
N HIS A 160 11.46 -12.22 -19.13
CA HIS A 160 10.67 -11.97 -17.93
C HIS A 160 11.35 -12.46 -16.63
N ALA A 161 12.21 -13.46 -16.73
CA ALA A 161 13.06 -13.88 -15.61
C ALA A 161 14.25 -12.93 -15.45
N ALA A 162 14.83 -12.47 -16.57
CA ALA A 162 15.97 -11.57 -16.60
C ALA A 162 15.70 -10.19 -15.97
N THR A 163 14.43 -9.76 -15.92
CA THR A 163 13.99 -8.55 -15.21
C THR A 163 13.97 -8.71 -13.69
N CYS A 164 14.04 -9.94 -13.17
CA CYS A 164 14.21 -10.17 -11.75
C CYS A 164 15.70 -10.02 -11.44
N ASN A 165 16.10 -8.93 -10.79
CA ASN A 165 17.48 -8.70 -10.38
C ASN A 165 17.82 -9.62 -9.20
N VAL A 166 17.91 -10.94 -9.41
CA VAL A 166 18.22 -11.95 -8.37
C VAL A 166 19.70 -12.33 -8.46
N SER A 167 20.43 -12.14 -7.37
CA SER A 167 21.87 -12.46 -7.27
C SER A 167 22.13 -13.75 -6.48
N ARG A 168 21.20 -14.13 -5.59
CA ARG A 168 21.34 -15.28 -4.69
C ARG A 168 20.01 -16.03 -4.57
N VAL A 169 20.07 -17.34 -4.46
CA VAL A 169 18.91 -18.20 -4.16
C VAL A 169 19.22 -19.03 -2.93
N VAL A 170 18.28 -19.11 -1.99
CA VAL A 170 18.35 -19.97 -0.81
C VAL A 170 17.21 -20.97 -0.87
N LEU A 171 17.55 -22.25 -0.88
CA LEU A 171 16.61 -23.35 -0.95
C LEU A 171 16.44 -23.98 0.42
N VAL A 172 15.22 -24.00 0.95
CA VAL A 172 14.90 -24.61 2.24
C VAL A 172 14.12 -25.89 1.98
N GLU A 173 14.65 -27.03 2.42
CA GLU A 173 14.06 -28.36 2.23
C GLU A 173 13.60 -28.62 0.79
N PRO A 174 14.47 -28.43 -0.22
CA PRO A 174 14.04 -28.44 -1.61
C PRO A 174 13.51 -29.81 -2.06
N THR A 175 12.27 -29.86 -2.53
CA THR A 175 11.65 -31.08 -3.09
C THR A 175 11.76 -31.11 -4.61
N LEU A 176 12.99 -31.27 -5.10
CA LEU A 176 13.25 -31.33 -6.55
C LEU A 176 12.91 -32.71 -7.12
N SER A 177 11.91 -32.74 -8.01
CA SER A 177 11.56 -33.94 -8.78
C SER A 177 12.70 -34.35 -9.73
N ALA A 178 12.71 -35.61 -10.17
CA ALA A 178 13.67 -36.06 -11.18
C ALA A 178 13.55 -35.26 -12.49
N VAL A 179 12.32 -34.84 -12.83
CA VAL A 179 12.04 -33.95 -13.95
C VAL A 179 12.75 -32.60 -13.78
N ALA A 180 12.71 -32.01 -12.59
CA ALA A 180 13.38 -30.75 -12.30
C ALA A 180 14.90 -30.87 -12.37
N VAL A 181 15.47 -31.94 -11.81
CA VAL A 181 16.93 -32.17 -11.86
C VAL A 181 17.38 -32.32 -13.31
N ASN A 182 16.70 -33.13 -14.11
CA ASN A 182 17.09 -33.39 -15.49
C ASN A 182 16.77 -32.22 -16.43
N GLY A 183 15.67 -31.50 -16.19
CA GLY A 183 15.20 -30.41 -17.03
C GLY A 183 15.86 -29.06 -16.74
N LEU A 184 16.16 -28.76 -15.47
CA LEU A 184 16.74 -27.49 -15.03
C LEU A 184 18.25 -27.59 -14.80
N LEU A 185 18.70 -28.61 -14.04
CA LEU A 185 20.07 -28.68 -13.51
C LEU A 185 21.03 -29.42 -14.46
N ALA A 186 20.58 -30.48 -15.13
CA ALA A 186 21.41 -31.21 -16.10
C ALA A 186 21.57 -30.50 -17.46
N CYS A 187 21.16 -29.23 -17.56
CA CYS A 187 21.22 -28.47 -18.79
C CYS A 187 22.68 -28.13 -19.13
N LYS A 188 23.18 -28.62 -20.29
CA LYS A 188 24.55 -28.41 -20.76
C LYS A 188 24.90 -26.95 -21.05
N THR A 189 23.88 -26.13 -21.27
CA THR A 189 24.05 -24.73 -21.59
C THR A 189 24.32 -23.97 -20.29
N PRO A 190 25.39 -23.17 -20.17
CA PRO A 190 25.65 -22.43 -18.94
C PRO A 190 24.52 -21.44 -18.63
N PRO A 191 24.25 -21.15 -17.35
CA PRO A 191 23.26 -20.15 -16.96
C PRO A 191 23.61 -18.78 -17.55
N ALA A 192 22.59 -17.93 -17.77
CA ALA A 192 22.80 -16.58 -18.31
C ALA A 192 23.57 -15.66 -17.35
N ARG A 193 23.51 -15.95 -16.05
CA ARG A 193 24.12 -15.16 -14.98
C ARG A 193 24.75 -16.10 -13.96
N ARG A 194 25.83 -15.67 -13.33
CA ARG A 194 26.35 -16.34 -12.12
C ARG A 194 25.44 -15.96 -10.96
N ILE A 195 24.92 -16.98 -10.28
CA ILE A 195 24.01 -16.84 -9.15
C ILE A 195 24.49 -17.79 -8.08
N THR A 196 24.60 -17.30 -6.85
CA THR A 196 24.94 -18.13 -5.70
C THR A 196 23.70 -18.89 -5.25
N VAL A 197 23.79 -20.21 -5.08
CA VAL A 197 22.66 -21.03 -4.67
C VAL A 197 23.00 -21.83 -3.42
N ASP A 198 22.42 -21.42 -2.29
CA ASP A 198 22.54 -22.14 -1.03
C ASP A 198 21.37 -23.09 -0.85
N ALA A 199 21.61 -24.23 -0.20
CA ALA A 199 20.59 -25.23 0.06
C ALA A 199 20.71 -25.83 1.46
N ALA A 200 19.59 -25.79 2.20
CA ALA A 200 19.38 -26.52 3.44
C ALA A 200 18.46 -27.71 3.16
N PHE A 201 18.96 -28.94 3.32
CA PHE A 201 18.21 -30.18 3.04
C PHE A 201 17.59 -30.74 4.31
N ALA A 202 16.42 -31.37 4.21
CA ALA A 202 15.77 -31.99 5.37
C ALA A 202 16.62 -33.13 5.99
N ASP A 203 17.38 -33.86 5.16
CA ASP A 203 18.21 -34.97 5.61
C ASP A 203 19.45 -35.16 4.71
N ALA A 204 20.38 -36.01 5.16
CA ALA A 204 21.61 -36.33 4.44
C ALA A 204 21.35 -37.03 3.09
N ASP A 205 20.27 -37.79 2.96
CA ASP A 205 19.93 -38.52 1.75
C ASP A 205 19.49 -37.57 0.63
N ALA A 206 18.65 -36.58 0.96
CA ALA A 206 18.22 -35.51 0.09
C ALA A 206 19.43 -34.66 -0.36
N GLN A 207 20.31 -34.33 0.59
CA GLN A 207 21.57 -33.62 0.28
C GLN A 207 22.44 -34.42 -0.70
N MET A 208 22.65 -35.71 -0.45
CA MET A 208 23.48 -36.56 -1.31
C MET A 208 22.88 -36.70 -2.72
N ARG A 209 21.56 -36.81 -2.84
CA ARG A 209 20.87 -36.99 -4.12
C ARG A 209 20.76 -35.73 -4.98
N ARG A 210 20.73 -34.54 -4.36
CA ARG A 210 20.40 -33.28 -5.04
C ARG A 210 21.49 -32.22 -4.95
N GLY A 211 22.24 -32.18 -3.85
CA GLY A 211 23.35 -31.25 -3.62
C GLY A 211 24.37 -31.22 -4.78
N PRO A 212 24.89 -32.38 -5.24
CA PRO A 212 25.84 -32.40 -6.35
C PRO A 212 25.28 -31.83 -7.66
N ALA A 213 24.00 -32.07 -7.96
CA ALA A 213 23.36 -31.55 -9.16
C ALA A 213 23.17 -30.02 -9.10
N ILE A 214 22.81 -29.49 -7.94
CA ILE A 214 22.69 -28.05 -7.71
C ILE A 214 24.07 -27.39 -7.82
N ALA A 215 25.08 -27.95 -7.14
CA ALA A 215 26.45 -27.45 -7.17
C ALA A 215 27.03 -27.47 -8.61
N ALA A 216 26.80 -28.53 -9.37
CA ALA A 216 27.25 -28.62 -10.75
C ALA A 216 26.58 -27.59 -11.68
N ALA A 217 25.30 -27.29 -11.46
CA ALA A 217 24.54 -26.36 -12.30
C ALA A 217 24.81 -24.88 -11.96
N CYS A 218 25.03 -24.58 -10.69
CA CYS A 218 25.08 -23.20 -10.16
C CYS A 218 26.50 -22.75 -9.77
N GLY A 219 27.41 -23.69 -9.53
CA GLY A 219 28.83 -23.45 -9.27
C GLY A 219 29.15 -23.05 -7.83
N GLU A 220 28.53 -21.98 -7.32
CA GLU A 220 28.82 -21.39 -6.01
C GLU A 220 27.62 -21.55 -5.06
N GLY A 221 27.87 -21.97 -3.82
CA GLY A 221 26.82 -22.11 -2.82
C GLY A 221 27.16 -23.08 -1.68
N ILE A 222 26.51 -22.90 -0.55
CA ILE A 222 26.64 -23.71 0.66
C ILE A 222 25.54 -24.76 0.70
N SER A 223 25.89 -25.99 1.07
CA SER A 223 24.97 -27.11 1.23
C SER A 223 25.02 -27.62 2.67
N VAL A 224 23.92 -27.52 3.40
CA VAL A 224 23.79 -27.95 4.80
C VAL A 224 22.60 -28.87 5.00
N ILE A 225 22.63 -29.66 6.08
CA ILE A 225 21.47 -30.42 6.56
C ILE A 225 20.75 -29.54 7.58
N ALA A 226 19.44 -29.36 7.42
CA ALA A 226 18.59 -28.68 8.37
C ALA A 226 18.49 -29.51 9.66
N PRO A 227 18.51 -28.90 10.85
CA PRO A 227 18.36 -29.65 12.10
C PRO A 227 16.96 -30.29 12.22
N ASP A 228 16.83 -31.30 13.09
CA ASP A 228 15.69 -32.24 13.17
C ASP A 228 14.29 -31.62 13.35
N ASP A 229 14.17 -30.34 13.69
CA ASP A 229 12.87 -29.64 13.76
C ASP A 229 12.35 -29.15 12.39
N GLY A 230 12.93 -29.64 11.29
CA GLY A 230 12.62 -29.17 9.94
C GLY A 230 13.17 -27.77 9.68
N GLY A 231 12.76 -27.14 8.58
CA GLY A 231 13.18 -25.79 8.18
C GLY A 231 13.07 -24.76 9.31
N ASP A 232 12.19 -25.01 10.27
CA ASP A 232 12.02 -24.31 11.55
C ASP A 232 13.27 -24.24 12.40
N ALA A 233 14.17 -25.23 12.39
CA ALA A 233 15.42 -25.17 13.16
C ALA A 233 16.46 -24.22 12.55
N VAL A 234 16.45 -24.02 11.22
CA VAL A 234 17.20 -22.92 10.58
C VAL A 234 16.59 -21.57 10.95
N LEU A 235 15.33 -21.53 11.42
CA LEU A 235 14.69 -20.32 11.96
C LEU A 235 14.96 -20.16 13.47
N ARG A 236 14.89 -21.25 14.26
CA ARG A 236 15.11 -21.30 15.72
C ARG A 236 16.55 -21.19 16.14
N ALA A 237 17.51 -21.65 15.32
CA ALA A 237 18.94 -21.46 15.60
C ALA A 237 19.34 -19.98 15.68
N PHE A 238 18.47 -19.07 15.21
CA PHE A 238 18.75 -17.64 15.11
C PHE A 238 17.65 -16.74 15.71
N LEU A 239 16.60 -17.32 16.29
CA LEU A 239 15.63 -16.63 17.16
C LEU A 239 15.98 -16.91 18.64
N PRO A 240 15.80 -15.94 19.55
CA PRO A 240 15.94 -16.22 20.98
C PRO A 240 14.91 -17.28 21.37
N LYS A 241 15.34 -18.32 22.09
CA LYS A 241 14.45 -19.35 22.64
C LYS A 241 13.42 -18.67 23.53
N THR A 242 12.16 -18.63 23.11
CA THR A 242 11.04 -18.48 24.04
C THR A 242 10.79 -19.85 24.66
N GLU A 243 10.58 -19.90 25.98
CA GLU A 243 10.40 -21.16 26.71
C GLU A 243 9.02 -21.80 26.43
N ASP A 244 8.14 -21.09 25.71
CA ASP A 244 6.80 -21.51 25.35
C ASP A 244 6.67 -21.72 23.82
N ASP A 245 6.15 -22.89 23.42
CA ASP A 245 5.79 -23.29 22.04
C ASP A 245 4.57 -22.52 21.48
N ASP A 246 4.22 -21.37 22.07
CA ASP A 246 3.09 -20.54 21.63
C ASP A 246 3.55 -19.64 20.48
N GLU A 247 3.29 -20.10 19.26
CA GLU A 247 3.63 -19.39 18.03
C GLU A 247 2.99 -18.00 17.97
N GLU A 248 1.75 -17.84 18.46
CA GLU A 248 1.04 -16.57 18.44
C GLU A 248 1.71 -15.56 19.37
N ALA A 249 2.11 -16.02 20.57
CA ALA A 249 2.86 -15.22 21.52
C ALA A 249 4.26 -14.83 21.00
N ALA A 250 4.95 -15.73 20.30
CA ALA A 250 6.25 -15.44 19.69
C ALA A 250 6.14 -14.39 18.57
N VAL A 251 5.06 -14.43 17.80
CA VAL A 251 4.74 -13.45 16.76
C VAL A 251 4.40 -12.09 17.36
N GLU A 252 3.49 -12.04 18.34
CA GLU A 252 3.15 -10.79 19.02
C GLU A 252 4.37 -10.17 19.71
N ALA A 253 5.21 -10.99 20.36
CA ALA A 253 6.46 -10.53 20.94
C ALA A 253 7.40 -9.94 19.88
N ALA A 254 7.50 -10.55 18.70
CA ALA A 254 8.37 -10.06 17.62
C ALA A 254 7.91 -8.73 17.01
N PHE A 255 6.60 -8.53 16.84
CA PHE A 255 6.03 -7.30 16.27
C PHE A 255 5.75 -6.20 17.30
N GLY A 256 5.55 -6.55 18.57
CA GLY A 256 5.26 -5.62 19.66
C GLY A 256 6.50 -5.06 20.36
N ALA A 257 7.62 -5.79 20.35
CA ALA A 257 8.84 -5.37 21.02
C ALA A 257 9.66 -4.41 20.16
N ASP A 258 10.08 -3.30 20.78
CA ASP A 258 11.13 -2.47 20.22
C ASP A 258 12.49 -3.16 20.47
N ASP A 259 13.38 -3.15 19.47
CA ASP A 259 14.72 -3.68 19.64
C ASP A 259 15.54 -2.79 20.60
N SER A 260 16.75 -3.24 20.94
CA SER A 260 17.67 -2.49 21.82
C SER A 260 17.97 -1.05 21.35
N ARG A 261 17.59 -0.69 20.13
CA ARG A 261 17.76 0.64 19.54
C ARG A 261 16.44 1.38 19.35
N GLY A 262 15.30 0.85 19.79
CA GLY A 262 13.98 1.48 19.67
C GLY A 262 13.27 1.25 18.33
N ARG A 263 13.69 0.26 17.52
CA ARG A 263 13.03 -0.08 16.24
C ARG A 263 12.00 -1.17 16.42
N ARG A 264 10.88 -1.06 15.70
CA ARG A 264 9.83 -2.08 15.68
C ARG A 264 9.79 -2.81 14.35
N LEU A 265 9.45 -4.09 14.37
CA LEU A 265 9.10 -4.82 13.15
C LEU A 265 7.75 -4.32 12.64
N ARG A 266 7.70 -3.96 11.36
CA ARG A 266 6.47 -3.58 10.69
C ARG A 266 6.27 -4.42 9.45
N CYS A 267 5.03 -4.83 9.23
CA CYS A 267 4.59 -5.54 8.04
C CYS A 267 3.67 -4.62 7.23
N ALA A 268 3.85 -4.58 5.91
CA ALA A 268 2.97 -3.86 5.01
C ALA A 268 2.64 -4.71 3.79
N GLU A 269 1.37 -4.76 3.40
CA GLU A 269 0.96 -5.28 2.10
C GLU A 269 1.38 -4.27 1.01
N ILE A 270 2.04 -4.78 -0.02
CA ILE A 270 2.55 -4.00 -1.14
C ILE A 270 1.59 -4.14 -2.31
N THR A 271 0.91 -3.06 -2.69
CA THR A 271 0.18 -2.99 -3.95
C THR A 271 1.01 -2.26 -5.00
N VAL A 272 1.05 -2.80 -6.21
CA VAL A 272 1.74 -2.14 -7.34
C VAL A 272 0.69 -1.72 -8.35
N ASP A 273 0.36 -0.43 -8.32
CA ASP A 273 -0.67 0.17 -9.14
C ASP A 273 -0.06 1.08 -10.20
N MET A 274 -0.74 1.19 -11.35
CA MET A 274 -0.34 2.15 -12.36
C MET A 274 -0.83 3.52 -11.95
N SER A 275 0.10 4.45 -11.72
CA SER A 275 -0.22 5.83 -11.44
C SER A 275 -1.11 6.38 -12.56
N PRO A 276 -2.30 6.92 -12.24
CA PRO A 276 -3.15 7.52 -13.26
C PRO A 276 -2.48 8.74 -13.89
N LEU A 277 -1.58 9.42 -13.16
CA LEU A 277 -0.87 10.61 -13.57
C LEU A 277 0.37 10.29 -14.39
N THR A 278 1.30 9.52 -13.82
CA THR A 278 2.62 9.31 -14.45
C THR A 278 2.60 8.18 -15.48
N LYS A 279 1.56 7.34 -15.47
CA LYS A 279 1.52 6.05 -16.20
C LYS A 279 2.75 5.18 -15.90
N GLN A 280 3.36 5.37 -14.73
CA GLN A 280 4.40 4.51 -14.21
C GLN A 280 3.83 3.64 -13.09
N PRO A 281 4.37 2.43 -12.90
CA PRO A 281 4.04 1.63 -11.74
C PRO A 281 4.53 2.31 -10.46
N GLU A 282 3.60 2.52 -9.53
CA GLU A 282 3.84 3.05 -8.19
C GLU A 282 3.56 1.94 -7.17
N GLN A 283 4.46 1.79 -6.21
CA GLN A 283 4.31 0.86 -5.10
C GLN A 283 3.67 1.61 -3.93
N ARG A 284 2.58 1.05 -3.40
CA ARG A 284 1.90 1.54 -2.21
C ARG A 284 2.02 0.50 -1.12
N PHE A 285 2.36 0.96 0.07
CA PHE A 285 2.48 0.16 1.27
C PHE A 285 1.26 0.43 2.13
N VAL A 286 0.58 -0.63 2.54
CA VAL A 286 -0.52 -0.57 3.51
C VAL A 286 -0.07 -1.37 4.71
N GLU A 287 0.15 -0.71 5.85
CA GLU A 287 0.56 -1.39 7.07
C GLU A 287 -0.51 -2.43 7.46
N VAL A 288 -0.07 -3.66 7.74
CA VAL A 288 -0.94 -4.77 8.13
C VAL A 288 -0.65 -5.06 9.60
N THR A 289 -1.71 -5.05 10.40
CA THR A 289 -1.60 -5.34 11.83
C THR A 289 -1.34 -6.83 12.06
N THR A 290 -0.72 -7.18 13.21
CA THR A 290 -0.47 -8.57 13.59
C THR A 290 -1.76 -9.39 13.61
N ALA A 291 -2.87 -8.80 14.07
CA ALA A 291 -4.18 -9.42 14.06
C ALA A 291 -4.70 -9.72 12.64
N GLU A 292 -4.42 -8.87 11.65
CA GLU A 292 -4.78 -9.12 10.25
C GLU A 292 -3.90 -10.17 9.58
N LEU A 293 -2.65 -10.33 10.03
CA LEU A 293 -1.76 -11.41 9.58
C LEU A 293 -2.15 -12.77 10.16
N LEU A 294 -2.62 -12.79 11.41
CA LEU A 294 -2.97 -14.01 12.15
C LEU A 294 -4.39 -14.50 11.87
N ARG A 295 -5.30 -13.62 11.42
CA ARG A 295 -6.57 -14.03 10.82
C ARG A 295 -6.27 -14.70 9.48
N GLY A 296 -5.97 -16.00 9.53
CA GLY A 296 -5.87 -16.82 8.33
C GLY A 296 -7.11 -16.67 7.44
N ASP A 297 -6.94 -16.87 6.14
CA ASP A 297 -7.96 -16.69 5.11
C ASP A 297 -9.24 -17.56 5.28
N ASP A 298 -9.32 -18.39 6.33
CA ASP A 298 -10.49 -19.22 6.65
C ASP A 298 -11.75 -18.39 7.00
N GLU A 299 -11.59 -17.10 7.33
CA GLU A 299 -12.69 -16.13 7.46
C GLU A 299 -12.67 -15.01 6.38
N ALA A 300 -11.77 -15.08 5.39
CA ALA A 300 -11.55 -13.98 4.44
C ALA A 300 -12.47 -13.97 3.20
N ASP A 301 -13.63 -14.63 3.28
CA ASP A 301 -14.74 -14.45 2.31
C ASP A 301 -15.96 -13.72 2.91
N GLU A 302 -15.90 -13.29 4.18
CA GLU A 302 -16.65 -12.10 4.55
C GLU A 302 -15.73 -10.90 4.32
N PRO A 303 -16.06 -9.97 3.40
CA PRO A 303 -15.37 -8.69 3.39
C PRO A 303 -15.42 -8.15 4.82
N ALA A 304 -14.34 -7.52 5.28
CA ALA A 304 -14.28 -6.81 6.56
C ALA A 304 -15.27 -5.62 6.67
N ALA A 305 -16.47 -5.74 6.08
CA ALA A 305 -17.68 -5.24 6.66
C ALA A 305 -18.09 -6.17 7.81
N ALA A 306 -17.37 -6.11 8.93
CA ALA A 306 -18.07 -6.25 10.21
C ALA A 306 -19.13 -5.15 10.16
N CYS A 307 -20.33 -5.52 9.72
CA CYS A 307 -21.46 -4.62 9.64
C CYS A 307 -21.72 -4.19 11.08
N ASP A 308 -21.44 -2.93 11.38
CA ASP A 308 -21.65 -2.38 12.72
C ASP A 308 -23.05 -2.74 13.16
N ALA A 309 -23.19 -3.27 14.37
CA ALA A 309 -24.45 -3.81 14.86
C ALA A 309 -25.62 -2.81 14.78
N ASP A 310 -25.31 -1.50 14.73
CA ASP A 310 -26.23 -0.36 14.65
C ASP A 310 -26.61 0.10 13.22
N ASP A 311 -26.07 -0.51 12.16
CA ASP A 311 -26.21 -0.01 10.78
C ASP A 311 -27.02 -0.92 9.84
N ARG A 312 -27.92 -1.75 10.38
CA ARG A 312 -28.72 -2.75 9.65
C ARG A 312 -29.73 -2.15 8.66
N GLY A 313 -29.26 -1.60 7.55
CA GLY A 313 -30.08 -1.16 6.41
C GLY A 313 -30.98 0.05 6.67
N GLU A 314 -30.94 0.65 7.87
CA GLU A 314 -31.79 1.78 8.21
C GLU A 314 -31.40 3.05 7.46
N ALA A 315 -32.40 3.85 7.08
CA ALA A 315 -32.18 5.16 6.49
C ALA A 315 -31.64 6.12 7.55
N ARG A 316 -30.62 6.90 7.21
CA ARG A 316 -29.96 7.84 8.13
C ARG A 316 -29.82 9.22 7.54
N VAL A 317 -29.63 10.20 8.40
CA VAL A 317 -29.22 11.56 8.03
C VAL A 317 -27.85 11.82 8.63
N ALA A 318 -26.93 12.35 7.82
CA ALA A 318 -25.58 12.68 8.24
C ALA A 318 -25.25 14.14 7.92
N ALA A 319 -24.32 14.71 8.67
CA ALA A 319 -23.84 16.07 8.47
C ALA A 319 -22.39 16.08 7.97
N LEU A 320 -22.13 16.78 6.87
CA LEU A 320 -20.78 17.18 6.49
C LEU A 320 -20.56 18.62 6.94
N VAL A 321 -19.97 18.78 8.11
CA VAL A 321 -19.64 20.10 8.67
C VAL A 321 -18.28 20.55 8.16
N VAL A 322 -18.22 21.70 7.49
CA VAL A 322 -16.97 22.28 6.95
C VAL A 322 -16.60 23.60 7.61
N ARG A 323 -15.30 23.85 7.72
CA ARG A 323 -14.70 25.12 8.16
C ARG A 323 -13.45 25.37 7.33
N GLY A 324 -13.57 26.26 6.35
CA GLY A 324 -12.52 26.51 5.36
C GLY A 324 -12.13 25.24 4.60
N GLY A 325 -10.85 24.87 4.67
CA GLY A 325 -10.29 23.67 4.03
C GLY A 325 -10.51 22.34 4.77
N ARG A 326 -11.23 22.33 5.91
CA ARG A 326 -11.36 21.16 6.79
C ARG A 326 -12.82 20.72 6.99
N CYS A 327 -13.04 19.46 7.34
CA CYS A 327 -14.32 18.90 7.76
C CYS A 327 -14.24 18.24 9.14
N ILE A 328 -15.37 18.09 9.82
CA ILE A 328 -15.46 17.34 11.08
C ILE A 328 -15.64 15.84 10.78
N LEU A 329 -14.90 15.01 11.49
CA LEU A 329 -15.19 13.57 11.63
C LEU A 329 -15.24 13.21 13.12
N ALA A 330 -16.14 12.30 13.49
CA ALA A 330 -16.33 11.85 14.87
C ALA A 330 -15.84 10.39 15.05
N ARG A 331 -15.35 10.10 16.25
CA ARG A 331 -14.98 8.75 16.71
C ARG A 331 -15.98 8.23 17.73
N SER A 332 -16.07 6.91 17.89
CA SER A 332 -16.90 6.33 18.95
C SER A 332 -16.12 6.27 20.26
N LEU A 333 -16.62 6.93 21.30
CA LEU A 333 -16.09 6.82 22.67
C LEU A 333 -16.77 5.75 23.53
N ARG A 334 -17.78 5.06 23.00
CA ARG A 334 -18.46 3.98 23.75
C ARG A 334 -17.50 2.82 24.00
N THR A 335 -17.70 2.12 25.12
CA THR A 335 -16.98 0.86 25.42
C THR A 335 -18.02 -0.25 25.63
N PRO A 336 -18.13 -1.23 24.70
CA PRO A 336 -17.38 -1.35 23.45
C PRO A 336 -17.73 -0.24 22.44
N LYS A 337 -16.80 0.07 21.52
CA LYS A 337 -17.00 1.08 20.48
C LYS A 337 -18.21 0.75 19.64
N ALA A 338 -19.04 1.75 19.33
CA ALA A 338 -20.19 1.56 18.45
C ALA A 338 -19.80 1.45 16.97
N TRP A 339 -18.63 1.99 16.59
CA TRP A 339 -18.00 1.78 15.29
C TRP A 339 -16.48 1.94 15.39
N GLU A 340 -15.76 1.31 14.47
CA GLU A 340 -14.32 1.51 14.31
C GLU A 340 -14.01 2.69 13.37
N GLY A 341 -12.91 3.39 13.66
CA GLY A 341 -12.41 4.52 12.87
C GLY A 341 -13.23 5.81 12.98
N MET A 342 -13.13 6.65 11.95
CA MET A 342 -13.77 7.97 11.90
C MET A 342 -14.99 7.96 10.98
N ARG A 343 -16.05 8.70 11.33
CA ARG A 343 -17.28 8.81 10.52
C ARG A 343 -17.82 10.23 10.47
N LEU A 344 -18.69 10.48 9.49
CA LEU A 344 -19.54 11.67 9.51
C LEU A 344 -20.56 11.55 10.65
N PRO A 345 -20.79 12.64 11.41
CA PRO A 345 -21.88 12.70 12.38
C PRO A 345 -23.19 12.24 11.75
N SER A 346 -23.82 11.18 12.27
CA SER A 346 -25.02 10.62 11.65
C SER A 346 -26.02 10.03 12.64
N ALA A 347 -27.32 10.21 12.35
CA ALA A 347 -28.42 9.71 13.17
C ALA A 347 -29.46 8.96 12.32
N PRO A 348 -30.25 8.04 12.90
CA PRO A 348 -31.38 7.41 12.22
C PRO A 348 -32.35 8.46 11.70
N ALA A 349 -32.87 8.31 10.48
CA ALA A 349 -33.83 9.24 9.90
C ALA A 349 -35.19 9.14 10.63
N VAL A 350 -35.80 10.28 10.96
CA VAL A 350 -37.12 10.32 11.58
C VAL A 350 -38.17 10.68 10.54
N ALA A 351 -39.29 9.95 10.52
CA ALA A 351 -40.36 10.19 9.55
C ALA A 351 -40.96 11.60 9.71
N GLY A 352 -41.01 12.36 8.61
CA GLY A 352 -41.51 13.74 8.59
C GLY A 352 -40.49 14.79 9.07
N GLU A 353 -39.31 14.37 9.52
CA GLU A 353 -38.21 15.27 9.85
C GLU A 353 -37.53 15.75 8.55
N ASP A 354 -37.23 17.05 8.47
CA ASP A 354 -36.45 17.57 7.37
C ASP A 354 -34.96 17.16 7.52
N ALA A 355 -34.24 17.08 6.40
CA ALA A 355 -32.85 16.61 6.41
C ALA A 355 -31.91 17.52 7.21
N VAL A 356 -32.19 18.83 7.29
CA VAL A 356 -31.35 19.78 8.05
C VAL A 356 -31.54 19.57 9.55
N ALA A 357 -32.77 19.36 10.00
CA ALA A 357 -33.10 18.99 11.38
C ALA A 357 -32.45 17.65 11.76
N GLY A 358 -32.53 16.65 10.87
CA GLY A 358 -31.84 15.37 11.06
C GLY A 358 -30.31 15.52 11.16
N ALA A 359 -29.71 16.40 10.37
CA ALA A 359 -28.27 16.70 10.42
C ALA A 359 -27.89 17.44 11.72
N ARG A 360 -28.69 18.40 12.17
CA ARG A 360 -28.52 19.08 13.48
C ARG A 360 -28.58 18.09 14.64
N ARG A 361 -29.55 17.17 14.61
CA ARG A 361 -29.67 16.11 15.61
C ARG A 361 -28.46 15.17 15.60
N ALA A 362 -27.94 14.84 14.41
CA ALA A 362 -26.74 14.04 14.28
C ALA A 362 -25.49 14.72 14.87
N ILE A 363 -25.34 16.04 14.65
CA ILE A 363 -24.29 16.87 15.24
C ILE A 363 -24.41 16.88 16.77
N ALA A 364 -25.62 17.12 17.30
CA ALA A 364 -25.83 17.20 18.75
C ALA A 364 -25.49 15.88 19.44
N ALA A 365 -25.88 14.76 18.83
CA ALA A 365 -25.70 13.45 19.41
C ALA A 365 -24.24 12.97 19.43
N GLN A 366 -23.35 13.55 18.61
CA GLN A 366 -21.99 13.02 18.42
C GLN A 366 -20.86 14.04 18.64
N LEU A 367 -21.16 15.33 18.65
CA LEU A 367 -20.15 16.39 18.87
C LEU A 367 -20.32 17.10 20.22
N ASP A 368 -21.28 16.66 21.03
CA ASP A 368 -21.68 17.30 22.30
C ASP A 368 -22.01 18.80 22.16
N ILE A 369 -22.59 19.19 21.02
CA ILE A 369 -23.03 20.56 20.74
C ILE A 369 -24.54 20.63 20.89
N ASP A 370 -24.98 21.34 21.93
CA ASP A 370 -26.40 21.45 22.26
C ASP A 370 -27.22 22.05 21.10
N ILE A 371 -28.42 21.51 20.87
CA ILE A 371 -29.23 21.84 19.68
C ILE A 371 -29.57 23.34 19.65
N ALA A 372 -29.79 23.94 20.82
CA ALA A 372 -30.07 25.37 20.95
C ALA A 372 -28.90 26.24 20.45
N ASP A 373 -27.67 25.83 20.75
CA ASP A 373 -26.46 26.58 20.44
C ASP A 373 -25.98 26.32 19.01
N GLN A 374 -26.40 25.21 18.40
CA GLN A 374 -26.01 24.90 17.02
C GLN A 374 -26.39 25.96 16.01
N ALA A 375 -27.49 26.70 16.21
CA ALA A 375 -27.87 27.76 15.26
C ALA A 375 -26.85 28.91 15.24
N GLU A 376 -26.13 29.11 16.35
CA GLU A 376 -25.10 30.14 16.51
C GLU A 376 -23.71 29.63 16.10
N GLN A 377 -23.50 28.32 16.15
CA GLN A 377 -22.21 27.70 15.82
C GLN A 377 -22.14 27.14 14.40
N MET A 378 -23.26 26.66 13.84
CA MET A 378 -23.32 25.96 12.56
C MET A 378 -24.58 26.30 11.76
N ALA A 379 -24.42 26.44 10.45
CA ALA A 379 -25.53 26.71 9.54
C ALA A 379 -25.51 25.77 8.34
N PRO A 380 -26.68 25.38 7.79
CA PRO A 380 -26.71 24.71 6.50
C PRO A 380 -26.12 25.62 5.43
N ILE A 381 -25.42 25.02 4.46
CA ILE A 381 -24.96 25.79 3.30
C ILE A 381 -26.13 25.84 2.30
N PRO A 382 -26.70 27.04 2.03
CA PRO A 382 -27.89 27.14 1.21
C PRO A 382 -27.61 26.73 -0.24
N ASN A 383 -28.63 26.18 -0.91
CA ASN A 383 -28.60 25.81 -2.33
C ASN A 383 -27.60 24.73 -2.73
N LEU A 384 -26.91 24.08 -1.78
CA LEU A 384 -26.15 22.87 -2.03
C LEU A 384 -27.06 21.64 -1.88
N PRO A 385 -27.23 20.82 -2.93
CA PRO A 385 -28.05 19.62 -2.81
C PRO A 385 -27.38 18.61 -1.86
N PRO A 386 -28.16 17.84 -1.10
CA PRO A 386 -27.61 16.78 -0.26
C PRO A 386 -26.97 15.69 -1.11
N LEU A 387 -25.96 15.01 -0.53
CA LEU A 387 -25.33 13.84 -1.15
C LEU A 387 -25.91 12.55 -0.56
N MET A 388 -25.76 11.44 -1.30
CA MET A 388 -26.20 10.13 -0.85
C MET A 388 -25.00 9.25 -0.54
N LEU A 389 -24.91 8.76 0.70
CA LEU A 389 -23.93 7.76 1.13
C LEU A 389 -24.58 6.37 1.07
N TYR A 390 -24.02 5.48 0.26
CA TYR A 390 -24.42 4.07 0.20
C TYR A 390 -23.50 3.25 1.08
N ARG A 391 -24.01 2.71 2.19
CA ARG A 391 -23.22 1.95 3.17
C ARG A 391 -23.10 0.49 2.75
N ALA A 392 -22.02 -0.17 3.17
CA ALA A 392 -21.81 -1.60 2.92
C ALA A 392 -22.93 -2.47 3.52
N SER A 393 -23.56 -2.00 4.60
CA SER A 393 -24.72 -2.65 5.23
C SER A 393 -26.02 -2.61 4.40
N GLY A 394 -26.00 -2.00 3.21
CA GLY A 394 -27.17 -1.78 2.37
C GLY A 394 -28.01 -0.55 2.78
N GLY A 395 -27.65 0.13 3.87
CA GLY A 395 -28.29 1.36 4.30
C GLY A 395 -27.92 2.58 3.45
N ILE A 396 -28.78 3.60 3.47
CA ILE A 396 -28.59 4.85 2.74
C ILE A 396 -28.57 6.00 3.74
N SER A 397 -27.57 6.88 3.65
CA SER A 397 -27.57 8.14 4.40
C SER A 397 -27.70 9.35 3.48
N THR A 398 -28.61 10.26 3.83
CA THR A 398 -28.68 11.59 3.24
C THR A 398 -27.68 12.50 3.96
N VAL A 399 -26.67 12.99 3.25
CA VAL A 399 -25.61 13.85 3.78
C VAL A 399 -25.92 15.31 3.47
N VAL A 400 -26.05 16.14 4.51
CA VAL A 400 -26.35 17.56 4.41
C VAL A 400 -25.08 18.39 4.63
N PHE A 401 -24.85 19.39 3.77
CA PHE A 401 -23.74 20.32 3.90
C PHE A 401 -24.01 21.37 4.98
N MET A 402 -23.12 21.43 5.96
CA MET A 402 -23.16 22.37 7.07
C MET A 402 -21.85 23.17 7.10
N LYS A 403 -21.88 24.43 7.51
CA LYS A 403 -20.69 25.26 7.74
C LYS A 403 -20.60 25.67 9.21
N ALA A 404 -19.40 25.67 9.76
CA ALA A 404 -19.14 26.35 11.04
C ALA A 404 -19.15 27.87 10.84
N LEU A 405 -19.73 28.59 11.80
CA LEU A 405 -19.86 30.05 11.79
C LEU A 405 -18.66 30.74 12.47
N GLN A 406 -18.02 30.06 13.43
CA GLN A 406 -16.89 30.61 14.16
C GLN A 406 -15.56 30.43 13.40
N PRO A 407 -14.60 31.36 13.59
CA PRO A 407 -13.22 31.19 13.15
C PRO A 407 -12.58 29.87 13.58
N PRO A 408 -11.56 29.37 12.86
CA PRO A 408 -10.52 28.56 13.49
C PRO A 408 -9.85 29.36 14.62
N VAL A 409 -9.58 28.72 15.76
CA VAL A 409 -8.80 29.31 16.86
C VAL A 409 -7.31 29.15 16.52
N GLU A 410 -6.50 30.20 16.64
CA GLU A 410 -5.05 30.12 16.38
C GLU A 410 -4.28 29.61 17.63
N PRO A 411 -3.18 28.84 17.49
CA PRO A 411 -2.48 28.47 16.25
C PRO A 411 -3.02 27.21 15.59
N GLN A 412 -2.98 27.18 14.25
CA GLN A 412 -3.55 26.10 13.45
C GLN A 412 -2.76 24.78 13.48
N GLU A 413 -1.55 24.81 14.06
CA GLU A 413 -0.58 23.70 14.13
C GLU A 413 -0.99 22.63 15.16
N ASP A 414 -1.72 23.00 16.21
CA ASP A 414 -2.12 22.07 17.27
C ASP A 414 -3.39 21.26 16.92
N TYR A 415 -4.18 21.69 15.92
CA TYR A 415 -5.31 20.90 15.38
C TYR A 415 -4.87 19.62 14.65
N ASP A 416 -3.57 19.48 14.40
CA ASP A 416 -3.00 18.31 13.73
C ASP A 416 -2.63 17.19 14.71
N LEU A 417 -2.73 17.45 16.01
CA LEU A 417 -2.67 16.45 17.07
C LEU A 417 -4.10 16.04 17.40
N SER A 418 -4.40 14.75 17.33
CA SER A 418 -5.68 14.23 17.82
C SER A 418 -5.78 14.56 19.30
N ASP A 419 -6.75 15.37 19.70
CA ASP A 419 -7.02 15.55 21.12
C ASP A 419 -7.66 14.25 21.62
N GLU A 420 -7.00 13.58 22.57
CA GLU A 420 -7.51 12.33 23.16
C GLU A 420 -8.81 12.57 23.96
N ASP A 421 -9.10 13.82 24.32
CA ASP A 421 -10.27 14.20 25.10
C ASP A 421 -11.51 14.56 24.25
N ASP A 422 -11.37 14.89 22.96
CA ASP A 422 -12.49 15.31 22.10
C ASP A 422 -13.09 14.17 21.24
N ASP A 423 -14.41 14.01 21.22
CA ASP A 423 -15.13 13.01 20.41
C ASP A 423 -14.98 13.21 18.88
N TYR A 424 -14.39 14.32 18.45
CA TYR A 424 -14.27 14.69 17.04
C TYR A 424 -13.04 15.56 16.75
N ASP A 425 -12.58 15.52 15.50
CA ASP A 425 -11.43 16.31 15.03
C ASP A 425 -11.73 16.97 13.67
N TRP A 426 -10.91 17.97 13.31
CA TRP A 426 -10.98 18.68 12.03
C TRP A 426 -9.94 18.17 11.02
N TYR A 427 -10.41 17.63 9.90
CA TYR A 427 -9.55 17.01 8.88
C TYR A 427 -9.54 17.78 7.56
N THR A 428 -8.36 17.97 6.98
CA THR A 428 -8.25 18.22 5.53
C THR A 428 -8.72 16.98 4.75
N LEU A 429 -9.06 17.12 3.47
CA LEU A 429 -9.51 15.99 2.68
C LEU A 429 -8.41 14.91 2.61
N SER A 430 -7.16 15.31 2.37
CA SER A 430 -6.01 14.39 2.35
C SER A 430 -5.86 13.54 3.61
N ARG A 431 -6.16 14.09 4.80
CA ARG A 431 -6.09 13.39 6.08
C ARG A 431 -7.35 12.61 6.43
N ALA A 432 -8.51 13.05 5.95
CA ALA A 432 -9.78 12.35 6.15
C ALA A 432 -9.82 11.02 5.37
N LEU A 433 -9.35 11.02 4.12
CA LEU A 433 -9.45 9.86 3.22
C LEU A 433 -8.90 8.53 3.77
N PRO A 434 -7.75 8.47 4.46
CA PRO A 434 -7.26 7.21 5.04
C PRO A 434 -7.96 6.79 6.33
N ARG A 435 -8.82 7.64 6.93
CA ARG A 435 -9.44 7.40 8.25
C ARG A 435 -10.91 6.96 8.19
N VAL A 436 -11.51 7.01 7.00
CA VAL A 436 -12.93 6.70 6.77
C VAL A 436 -13.05 5.49 5.85
N ASP A 437 -14.23 4.85 5.88
CA ASP A 437 -14.54 3.73 4.99
C ASP A 437 -14.54 4.15 3.49
N PRO A 438 -14.32 3.21 2.54
CA PRO A 438 -14.23 3.54 1.12
C PRO A 438 -15.46 4.27 0.54
N PRO A 439 -16.72 3.88 0.86
CA PRO A 439 -17.90 4.66 0.49
C PRO A 439 -17.85 6.11 0.98
N THR A 440 -17.52 6.35 2.25
CA THR A 440 -17.39 7.71 2.80
C THR A 440 -16.26 8.47 2.11
N ALA A 441 -15.12 7.84 1.84
CA ALA A 441 -14.02 8.46 1.09
C ALA A 441 -14.45 8.90 -0.32
N CYS A 442 -15.27 8.10 -1.01
CA CYS A 442 -15.84 8.47 -2.32
C CYS A 442 -16.78 9.68 -2.21
N LEU A 443 -17.63 9.69 -1.17
CA LEU A 443 -18.53 10.80 -0.90
C LEU A 443 -17.77 12.10 -0.59
N LEU A 444 -16.70 12.04 0.22
CA LEU A 444 -15.88 13.22 0.55
C LEU A 444 -15.21 13.83 -0.71
N ARG A 445 -14.74 13.00 -1.64
CA ARG A 445 -14.22 13.49 -2.93
C ARG A 445 -15.32 14.17 -3.75
N THR A 446 -16.51 13.58 -3.79
CA THR A 446 -17.67 14.17 -4.48
C THR A 446 -18.07 15.50 -3.86
N ALA A 447 -18.07 15.57 -2.53
CA ALA A 447 -18.35 16.77 -1.76
C ALA A 447 -17.36 17.88 -2.05
N ALA A 448 -16.07 17.57 -2.20
CA ALA A 448 -15.05 18.55 -2.59
C ALA A 448 -15.38 19.22 -3.93
N PHE A 449 -15.71 18.44 -4.98
CA PHE A 449 -16.10 19.01 -6.27
C PHE A 449 -17.39 19.82 -6.20
N ALA A 450 -18.39 19.35 -5.46
CA ALA A 450 -19.65 20.09 -5.29
C ALA A 450 -19.43 21.45 -4.59
N LEU A 451 -18.62 21.48 -3.53
CA LEU A 451 -18.26 22.70 -2.81
C LEU A 451 -17.49 23.67 -3.70
N HIS A 452 -16.51 23.18 -4.47
CA HIS A 452 -15.76 24.02 -5.41
C HIS A 452 -16.65 24.62 -6.49
N GLY A 453 -17.52 23.82 -7.11
CA GLY A 453 -18.48 24.33 -8.10
C GLY A 453 -19.43 25.38 -7.50
N ALA A 454 -19.88 25.19 -6.26
CA ALA A 454 -20.71 26.16 -5.56
C ALA A 454 -19.96 27.46 -5.23
N VAL A 455 -18.66 27.37 -4.94
CA VAL A 455 -17.79 28.53 -4.73
C VAL A 455 -17.55 29.30 -6.04
N GLU A 456 -17.27 28.60 -7.14
CA GLU A 456 -17.11 29.23 -8.46
C GLU A 456 -18.39 29.92 -8.94
N ALA A 457 -19.55 29.34 -8.63
CA ALA A 457 -20.85 29.94 -8.90
C ALA A 457 -21.21 31.10 -7.95
N GLY A 458 -20.37 31.44 -6.96
CA GLY A 458 -20.63 32.48 -5.97
C GLY A 458 -21.74 32.15 -4.97
N VAL A 459 -22.17 30.89 -4.89
CA VAL A 459 -23.17 30.40 -3.93
C VAL A 459 -22.55 30.25 -2.54
N VAL A 460 -21.27 29.88 -2.47
CA VAL A 460 -20.51 29.71 -1.24
C VAL A 460 -19.30 30.62 -1.24
N ALA A 461 -19.11 31.40 -0.18
CA ALA A 461 -17.92 32.24 -0.04
C ALA A 461 -16.71 31.40 0.38
N LYS A 462 -15.53 31.70 -0.20
CA LYS A 462 -14.25 31.22 0.33
C LYS A 462 -14.04 31.86 1.71
N ALA A 463 -13.81 31.04 2.73
CA ALA A 463 -13.61 31.53 4.09
C ALA A 463 -12.49 30.74 4.77
N TRP A 464 -11.82 31.36 5.76
CA TRP A 464 -10.91 30.67 6.67
C TRP A 464 -9.81 29.84 5.98
N GLY A 465 -9.14 30.44 4.99
CA GLY A 465 -7.98 29.83 4.36
C GLY A 465 -8.26 28.81 3.24
N GLY A 466 -9.51 28.55 2.86
CA GLY A 466 -9.77 27.74 1.67
C GLY A 466 -11.18 27.17 1.53
N VAL A 467 -11.27 26.13 0.70
CA VAL A 467 -12.48 25.34 0.45
C VAL A 467 -12.08 23.88 0.63
N PHE A 468 -12.87 23.13 1.40
CA PHE A 468 -12.62 21.70 1.65
C PHE A 468 -12.35 20.94 0.35
N GLY A 469 -11.21 20.25 0.30
CA GLY A 469 -10.76 19.47 -0.86
C GLY A 469 -10.19 20.30 -2.02
N GLY A 470 -9.81 21.56 -1.79
CA GLY A 470 -9.12 22.37 -2.80
C GLY A 470 -7.83 21.77 -3.33
N GLU A 471 -7.13 20.99 -2.50
CA GLU A 471 -5.96 20.23 -2.92
C GLU A 471 -6.28 19.20 -4.01
N LEU A 472 -7.46 18.56 -3.96
CA LEU A 472 -7.89 17.59 -4.96
C LEU A 472 -8.34 18.28 -6.24
N VAL A 473 -9.13 19.35 -6.12
CA VAL A 473 -9.66 20.08 -7.27
C VAL A 473 -8.54 20.75 -8.06
N ALA A 474 -7.57 21.37 -7.39
CA ALA A 474 -6.38 21.93 -8.03
C ALA A 474 -5.57 20.86 -8.78
N ALA A 475 -5.34 19.70 -8.14
CA ALA A 475 -4.63 18.59 -8.76
C ALA A 475 -5.33 18.05 -10.02
N VAL A 476 -6.68 18.04 -10.04
CA VAL A 476 -7.46 17.56 -11.19
C VAL A 476 -7.59 18.63 -12.29
N ALA A 477 -7.70 19.90 -11.93
CA ALA A 477 -7.77 21.01 -12.88
C ALA A 477 -6.45 21.23 -13.64
N GLY A 478 -5.35 20.63 -13.17
CA GLY A 478 -4.02 20.86 -13.74
C GLY A 478 -3.39 22.18 -13.26
N ASP A 479 -4.06 22.88 -12.34
CA ASP A 479 -3.50 23.99 -11.59
C ASP A 479 -2.58 23.40 -10.52
N ALA A 480 -1.37 23.00 -10.94
CA ALA A 480 -0.28 22.81 -9.99
C ALA A 480 -0.19 24.08 -9.13
N PRO A 481 -0.09 23.98 -7.79
CA PRO A 481 0.16 25.16 -6.98
C PRO A 481 1.39 25.83 -7.56
N ALA A 482 1.23 27.05 -8.05
CA ALA A 482 2.34 27.82 -8.58
C ALA A 482 3.40 27.83 -7.48
N THR A 483 4.52 27.14 -7.72
CA THR A 483 5.69 27.24 -6.88
C THR A 483 5.91 28.74 -6.70
N PRO A 484 5.87 29.29 -5.46
CA PRO A 484 6.08 30.72 -5.28
C PRO A 484 7.41 31.02 -5.96
N ALA A 485 7.35 31.87 -7.00
CA ALA A 485 8.53 32.26 -7.74
C ALA A 485 9.55 32.74 -6.69
N PRO A 486 10.82 32.30 -6.77
CA PRO A 486 11.84 32.81 -5.86
C PRO A 486 11.75 34.33 -5.92
N SER A 487 11.49 34.94 -4.76
CA SER A 487 11.39 36.38 -4.63
C SER A 487 12.61 36.97 -5.30
N SER A 488 12.38 37.69 -6.39
CA SER A 488 13.45 38.44 -7.04
C SER A 488 14.08 39.33 -5.97
N PRO A 489 15.42 39.41 -5.89
CA PRO A 489 16.08 40.19 -4.88
C PRO A 489 15.53 41.62 -4.94
N VAL A 490 15.00 42.07 -3.81
CA VAL A 490 14.52 43.42 -3.62
C VAL A 490 15.71 44.35 -3.85
N THR A 491 15.75 44.99 -5.01
CA THR A 491 16.65 46.12 -5.25
C THR A 491 16.24 47.21 -4.27
N PRO A 492 17.14 47.67 -3.38
CA PRO A 492 16.80 48.71 -2.43
C PRO A 492 16.40 49.99 -3.19
N PRO A 493 15.43 50.76 -2.66
CA PRO A 493 15.01 51.99 -3.30
C PRO A 493 16.19 52.95 -3.42
N ARG A 494 16.41 53.42 -4.65
CA ARG A 494 17.35 54.50 -4.95
C ARG A 494 16.93 55.73 -4.14
N VAL A 495 17.77 56.16 -3.21
CA VAL A 495 17.63 57.44 -2.52
C VAL A 495 17.70 58.54 -3.57
N VAL A 496 16.56 59.15 -3.89
CA VAL A 496 16.48 60.36 -4.69
C VAL A 496 16.74 61.53 -3.73
N GLY A 497 17.98 62.01 -3.71
CA GLY A 497 18.34 63.30 -3.14
C GLY A 497 17.92 64.44 -4.07
N PRO A 498 17.70 65.65 -3.53
CA PRO A 498 16.97 66.71 -4.21
C PRO A 498 17.79 67.39 -5.29
N CYS A 499 17.04 67.89 -6.27
CA CYS A 499 17.45 68.67 -7.43
C CYS A 499 18.36 69.83 -7.05
N HIS A 500 19.48 69.96 -7.77
CA HIS A 500 20.13 71.24 -8.00
C HIS A 500 20.21 71.47 -9.50
N ASP A 501 19.53 72.53 -9.93
CA ASP A 501 19.76 73.22 -11.18
C ASP A 501 21.23 73.68 -11.24
N GLU A 502 21.88 73.54 -12.40
CA GLU A 502 22.55 74.67 -13.05
C GLU A 502 22.98 74.36 -14.49
N ALA A 503 22.95 75.42 -15.28
CA ALA A 503 23.03 75.47 -16.73
C ALA A 503 24.46 75.58 -17.27
N ASN A 504 24.57 75.50 -18.61
CA ASN A 504 25.70 75.88 -19.47
C ASN A 504 26.91 74.92 -19.35
N HIS A 505 27.64 74.54 -20.39
CA HIS A 505 28.09 75.30 -21.54
C HIS A 505 28.58 74.35 -22.66
N GLU A 506 28.88 74.96 -23.80
CA GLU A 506 29.32 74.42 -25.09
C GLU A 506 30.64 73.65 -25.11
N ASP A 507 30.80 72.96 -26.24
CA ASP A 507 32.02 72.82 -27.04
C ASP A 507 32.98 71.63 -26.93
N ALA A 508 33.36 71.23 -28.15
CA ALA A 508 34.64 70.67 -28.59
C ALA A 508 34.89 69.15 -28.55
N CYS A 509 34.91 68.59 -29.77
CA CYS A 509 36.01 67.82 -30.35
C CYS A 509 36.83 66.87 -29.45
N SER A 510 36.81 65.57 -29.77
CA SER A 510 37.83 64.98 -30.68
C SER A 510 37.86 63.45 -30.57
N CYS A 511 37.92 62.83 -31.75
CA CYS A 511 38.83 61.75 -32.16
C CYS A 511 39.48 60.89 -31.06
N ALA A 512 39.32 59.56 -31.14
CA ALA A 512 40.37 58.66 -31.65
C ALA A 512 40.12 57.18 -31.29
N SER A 513 40.15 56.34 -32.33
CA SER A 513 40.77 54.99 -32.41
C SER A 513 40.47 53.92 -31.35
N ASP A 514 39.80 52.85 -31.80
CA ASP A 514 40.26 51.45 -31.91
C ASP A 514 41.67 51.09 -31.35
N PRO A 515 42.03 49.79 -31.24
CA PRO A 515 41.30 48.62 -30.77
C PRO A 515 42.20 47.83 -29.77
N PHE A 516 41.77 46.68 -29.22
CA PHE A 516 42.61 45.46 -29.16
C PHE A 516 41.83 44.27 -28.61
N SER A 517 41.84 43.23 -29.43
CA SER A 517 41.55 41.82 -29.22
C SER A 517 42.35 41.18 -28.08
N TRP A 518 41.73 40.22 -27.36
CA TRP A 518 42.04 38.77 -27.44
C TRP A 518 40.74 37.99 -27.19
#